data_AF-A0A836RMD8-F1
#
_entry.id   AF-A0A836RMD8-F1
#
_cell.length_a   1.000
_cell.length_b   1.000
_cell.length_c   1.000
_cell.angle_alpha   90.00
_cell.angle_beta   90.00
_cell.angle_gamma   90.00
#
_symmetry.space_group_name_H-M   'P 1'
#
loop_
_entity.id
_entity.type
_entity.pdbx_description
1 polymer ?
#
loop_
_entity_poly.entity_id
_entity_poly.type
_entity_poly.pdbx_seq_one_letter_code
_entity_poly.pdbx_strand_id
1 'polypeptide(L)'
;RRYQKLIEESPSPIVDPEMRTRMGAAAIDAVRASGYTNAGTVEFLVDQDRNFYFLEVNARLQVEHPVTEMITGVDLVKEQIRIASGEKLRLHQGDIGINGAAIECRISAEDPETFLPSTGRVTEMIEPAGPGVRVESGIYEGYEIPVYYDPLIAKVITWGRDRNEAITRMVRALEEYKIKGIKTTIPFHRRVLSYSPFLAGNYHTGTINEIGVELTNHHIVVGAIAATIIAMAEGRPEFRTGEDRKINYWKLSGRPHGLHRRFR
;
A
#
# COMPACT_ATOMS: atom_id res chain seq x y z
N ARG A 1 -2.08 0.06 7.30
CA ARG A 1 -3.27 0.90 7.60
C ARG A 1 -4.23 0.10 8.46
N ARG A 2 -4.74 0.65 9.58
CA ARG A 2 -5.49 -0.14 10.60
C ARG A 2 -4.80 -1.47 10.93
N TYR A 3 -3.47 -1.43 11.09
CA TYR A 3 -2.59 -2.59 11.31
C TYR A 3 -2.48 -3.61 10.16
N GLN A 4 -3.19 -3.44 9.04
CA GLN A 4 -2.99 -4.24 7.84
C GLN A 4 -1.76 -3.77 7.07
N LYS A 5 -0.88 -4.71 6.70
CA LYS A 5 0.28 -4.46 5.84
C LYS A 5 -0.21 -4.19 4.40
N LEU A 6 0.49 -3.32 3.67
CA LEU A 6 0.09 -2.86 2.33
C LEU A 6 1.22 -2.98 1.32
N ILE A 7 2.42 -2.59 1.75
CA ILE A 7 3.67 -2.70 1.00
C ILE A 7 4.71 -3.31 1.94
N GLU A 8 5.47 -4.26 1.42
CA GLU A 8 6.53 -4.96 2.12
C GLU A 8 7.79 -4.94 1.27
N GLU A 9 8.96 -4.85 1.90
CA GLU A 9 10.23 -4.84 1.18
C GLU A 9 11.31 -5.65 1.91
N SER A 10 12.20 -6.22 1.12
CA SER A 10 13.33 -7.00 1.60
C SER A 10 14.57 -6.78 0.72
N PRO A 11 15.76 -6.51 1.28
CA PRO A 11 16.01 -6.26 2.70
C PRO A 11 15.45 -4.89 3.15
N SER A 12 15.28 -4.71 4.46
CA SER A 12 14.86 -3.42 5.02
C SER A 12 15.94 -2.34 4.80
N PRO A 13 15.56 -1.10 4.43
CA PRO A 13 16.49 -0.01 4.15
C PRO A 13 17.19 0.54 5.41
N ILE A 14 16.64 0.29 6.60
CA ILE A 14 17.20 0.78 7.88
C ILE A 14 18.03 -0.28 8.61
N VAL A 15 17.96 -1.55 8.18
CA VAL A 15 18.64 -2.68 8.85
C VAL A 15 19.99 -2.93 8.19
N ASP A 16 21.04 -2.40 8.82
CA ASP A 16 22.43 -2.65 8.44
C ASP A 16 22.89 -4.10 8.74
N PRO A 17 24.06 -4.55 8.23
CA PRO A 17 24.51 -5.92 8.42
C PRO A 17 24.68 -6.34 9.89
N GLU A 18 25.11 -5.44 10.77
CA GLU A 18 25.33 -5.75 12.19
C GLU A 18 23.99 -5.97 12.90
N MET A 19 23.04 -5.05 12.72
CA MET A 19 21.68 -5.19 13.23
C MET A 19 21.04 -6.47 12.69
N ARG A 20 21.20 -6.78 11.39
CA ARG A 20 20.67 -8.00 10.78
C ARG A 20 21.20 -9.26 11.45
N THR A 21 22.51 -9.34 11.72
CA THR A 21 23.12 -10.47 12.42
C THR A 21 22.55 -10.62 13.83
N ARG A 22 22.41 -9.51 14.57
CA ARG A 22 21.83 -9.52 15.93
C ARG A 22 20.37 -9.95 15.94
N MET A 23 19.55 -9.42 15.03
CA MET A 23 18.14 -9.79 14.90
C MET A 23 17.99 -11.26 14.47
N GLY A 24 18.82 -11.72 13.54
CA GLY A 24 18.83 -13.12 13.08
C GLY A 24 19.20 -14.10 14.20
N ALA A 25 20.21 -13.77 15.01
CA ALA A 25 20.58 -14.56 16.18
C ALA A 25 19.43 -14.65 17.20
N ALA A 26 18.81 -13.51 17.53
CA ALA A 26 17.66 -13.46 18.45
C ALA A 26 16.46 -14.28 17.92
N ALA A 27 16.20 -14.23 16.61
CA ALA A 27 15.14 -15.02 15.99
C ALA A 27 15.43 -16.53 16.06
N ILE A 28 16.67 -16.95 15.79
CA ILE A 28 17.08 -18.35 15.90
C ILE A 28 16.95 -18.85 17.35
N ASP A 29 17.36 -18.05 18.33
CA ASP A 29 17.27 -18.41 19.74
C ASP A 29 15.81 -18.59 20.18
N ALA A 30 14.91 -17.69 19.76
CA ALA A 30 13.48 -17.81 20.02
C ALA A 30 12.87 -19.10 19.45
N VAL A 31 13.17 -19.40 18.18
CA VAL A 31 12.69 -20.61 17.46
C VAL A 31 13.24 -21.89 18.10
N ARG A 32 14.51 -21.90 18.52
CA ARG A 32 15.13 -23.04 19.22
C ARG A 32 14.50 -23.27 20.59
N ALA A 33 14.27 -22.21 21.36
CA ALA A 33 13.68 -22.30 22.68
C ALA A 33 12.25 -22.88 22.64
N SER A 34 11.49 -22.61 21.58
CA SER A 34 10.14 -23.16 21.40
C SER A 34 10.11 -24.55 20.74
N GLY A 35 11.24 -25.08 20.28
CA GLY A 35 11.28 -26.31 19.48
C GLY A 35 10.49 -26.21 18.18
N TYR A 36 10.46 -25.01 17.58
CA TYR A 36 9.61 -24.75 16.42
C TYR A 36 10.15 -25.46 15.17
N THR A 37 9.23 -25.97 14.35
CA THR A 37 9.53 -26.65 13.09
C THR A 37 8.72 -26.01 11.97
N ASN A 38 9.17 -26.18 10.73
CA ASN A 38 8.60 -25.55 9.54
C ASN A 38 8.91 -24.04 9.43
N ALA A 39 8.34 -23.36 8.43
CA ALA A 39 8.56 -21.92 8.25
C ALA A 39 7.74 -21.10 9.26
N GLY A 40 8.31 -19.99 9.70
CA GLY A 40 7.67 -19.04 10.61
C GLY A 40 8.37 -17.69 10.54
N THR A 41 7.77 -16.67 11.16
CA THR A 41 8.31 -15.31 11.15
C THR A 41 8.38 -14.77 12.57
N VAL A 42 9.55 -14.23 12.94
CA VAL A 42 9.74 -13.51 14.20
C VAL A 42 9.65 -12.03 13.88
N GLU A 43 8.68 -11.34 14.47
CA GLU A 43 8.45 -9.91 14.26
C GLU A 43 9.17 -9.08 15.32
N PHE A 44 9.74 -7.97 14.88
CA PHE A 44 10.42 -7.00 15.74
C PHE A 44 9.92 -5.58 15.44
N LEU A 45 9.95 -4.72 16.46
CA LEU A 45 9.83 -3.28 16.31
C LEU A 45 11.22 -2.65 16.43
N VAL A 46 11.54 -1.70 15.55
CA VAL A 46 12.79 -0.92 15.59
C VAL A 46 12.44 0.52 15.96
N ASP A 47 13.10 1.06 16.97
CA ASP A 47 12.93 2.46 17.40
C ASP A 47 13.82 3.43 16.62
N GLN A 48 13.74 4.72 16.97
CA GLN A 48 14.52 5.79 16.32
C GLN A 48 16.03 5.70 16.62
N ASP A 49 16.40 5.07 17.73
CA ASP A 49 17.78 4.88 18.19
C ASP A 49 18.41 3.59 17.64
N ARG A 50 17.71 2.88 16.74
CA ARG A 50 18.12 1.59 16.17
C ARG A 50 18.21 0.46 17.21
N ASN A 51 17.43 0.52 18.28
CA ASN A 51 17.17 -0.65 19.11
C ASN A 51 16.01 -1.44 18.52
N PHE A 52 16.11 -2.77 18.60
CA PHE A 52 15.03 -3.66 18.17
C PHE A 52 14.45 -4.42 19.35
N TYR A 53 13.14 -4.64 19.31
CA TYR A 53 12.37 -5.28 20.38
C TYR A 53 11.51 -6.38 19.78
N PHE A 54 11.52 -7.56 20.39
CA PHE A 54 10.66 -8.67 20.00
C PHE A 54 9.19 -8.27 20.15
N LEU A 55 8.37 -8.60 19.16
CA LEU A 55 6.93 -8.38 19.17
C LEU A 55 6.18 -9.71 19.31
N GLU A 56 6.31 -10.58 18.30
CA GLU A 56 5.60 -11.86 18.27
C GLU A 56 6.29 -12.88 17.35
N VAL A 57 5.87 -14.15 17.46
CA VAL A 57 6.21 -15.21 16.50
C VAL A 57 4.93 -15.63 15.77
N ASN A 58 4.96 -15.53 14.46
CA ASN A 58 3.93 -16.06 13.58
C ASN A 58 4.30 -17.47 13.14
N ALA A 59 3.60 -18.44 13.72
CA ALA A 59 3.77 -19.88 13.49
C ALA A 59 3.16 -20.36 12.15
N ARG A 60 3.37 -19.61 11.06
CA ARG A 60 2.83 -19.90 9.72
C ARG A 60 3.62 -19.14 8.65
N LEU A 61 3.41 -19.53 7.40
CA LEU A 61 3.89 -18.74 6.26
C LEU A 61 3.21 -17.37 6.26
N GLN A 62 4.00 -16.33 6.02
CA GLN A 62 3.49 -14.97 5.90
C GLN A 62 3.03 -14.66 4.47
N VAL A 63 2.10 -13.72 4.34
CA VAL A 63 1.60 -13.29 3.03
C VAL A 63 2.76 -12.74 2.18
N GLU A 64 3.63 -11.96 2.83
CA GLU A 64 4.80 -11.30 2.28
C GLU A 64 6.06 -12.19 2.15
N HIS A 65 5.94 -13.51 2.29
CA HIS A 65 7.08 -14.41 2.07
C HIS A 65 7.76 -14.24 0.69
N PRO A 66 7.08 -13.86 -0.42
CA PRO A 66 7.74 -13.72 -1.71
C PRO A 66 8.85 -12.68 -1.74
N VAL A 67 8.78 -11.59 -0.95
CA VAL A 67 9.92 -10.62 -0.92
C VAL A 67 11.20 -11.27 -0.40
N THR A 68 11.08 -12.28 0.47
CA THR A 68 12.23 -13.06 0.94
C THR A 68 12.69 -14.08 -0.11
N GLU A 69 11.77 -14.78 -0.76
CA GLU A 69 12.10 -15.74 -1.81
C GLU A 69 12.85 -15.06 -2.97
N MET A 70 12.40 -13.87 -3.38
CA MET A 70 12.96 -13.15 -4.52
C MET A 70 14.43 -12.73 -4.31
N ILE A 71 14.86 -12.48 -3.07
CA ILE A 71 16.25 -12.08 -2.78
C ILE A 71 17.14 -13.25 -2.34
N THR A 72 16.56 -14.35 -1.83
CA THR A 72 17.30 -15.51 -1.35
C THR A 72 17.37 -16.64 -2.38
N GLY A 73 16.44 -16.67 -3.33
CA GLY A 73 16.27 -17.79 -4.26
C GLY A 73 15.68 -19.05 -3.64
N VAL A 74 15.22 -18.98 -2.38
CA VAL A 74 14.63 -20.11 -1.66
C VAL A 74 13.12 -20.11 -1.82
N ASP A 75 12.58 -21.22 -2.29
CA ASP A 75 11.13 -21.49 -2.30
C ASP A 75 10.70 -22.01 -0.93
N LEU A 76 10.07 -21.14 -0.15
CA LEU A 76 9.70 -21.42 1.23
C LEU A 76 8.57 -22.44 1.30
N VAL A 77 7.57 -22.35 0.42
CA VAL A 77 6.45 -23.32 0.38
C VAL A 77 6.96 -24.74 0.12
N LYS A 78 7.88 -24.90 -0.82
CA LYS A 78 8.50 -26.18 -1.13
C LYS A 78 9.29 -26.74 0.05
N GLU A 79 10.07 -25.90 0.73
CA GLU A 79 10.80 -26.32 1.93
C GLU A 79 9.85 -26.65 3.08
N GLN A 80 8.72 -25.94 3.24
CA GLN A 80 7.69 -26.31 4.21
C GLN A 80 7.14 -27.72 3.96
N ILE A 81 6.84 -28.07 2.71
CA ILE A 81 6.32 -29.41 2.35
C ILE A 81 7.37 -30.50 2.62
N ARG A 82 8.64 -30.24 2.29
CA ARG A 82 9.75 -31.17 2.56
C ARG A 82 9.92 -31.44 4.05
N ILE A 83 9.98 -30.38 4.85
CA ILE A 83 10.12 -30.47 6.30
C ILE A 83 8.92 -31.21 6.90
N ALA A 84 7.70 -30.90 6.45
CA ALA A 84 6.48 -31.59 6.89
C ALA A 84 6.48 -33.09 6.53
N SER A 85 7.20 -33.47 5.46
CA SER A 85 7.40 -34.87 5.05
C SER A 85 8.52 -35.58 5.83
N GLY A 86 9.11 -34.94 6.84
CA GLY A 86 10.20 -35.49 7.65
C GLY A 86 11.58 -35.38 7.01
N GLU A 87 11.72 -34.68 5.88
CA GLU A 87 13.04 -34.40 5.31
C GLU A 87 13.82 -33.40 6.19
N LYS A 88 15.13 -33.55 6.21
CA LYS A 88 16.03 -32.58 6.85
C LYS A 88 16.15 -31.33 5.99
N LEU A 89 16.30 -30.18 6.63
CA LEU A 89 16.64 -28.93 5.95
C LEU A 89 17.96 -29.11 5.19
N ARG A 90 17.93 -28.84 3.88
CA ARG A 90 19.12 -28.97 3.01
C ARG A 90 19.95 -27.68 2.94
N LEU A 91 19.40 -26.60 3.46
CA LEU A 91 20.00 -25.27 3.47
C LEU A 91 20.76 -25.05 4.78
N HIS A 92 22.00 -24.61 4.67
CA HIS A 92 22.79 -24.09 5.77
C HIS A 92 22.78 -22.57 5.75
N GLN A 93 23.08 -21.93 6.89
CA GLN A 93 23.09 -20.46 6.99
C GLN A 93 24.03 -19.80 5.97
N GLY A 94 25.13 -20.46 5.61
CA GLY A 94 26.09 -19.98 4.60
C GLY A 94 25.58 -20.07 3.16
N ASP A 95 24.54 -20.86 2.89
CA ASP A 95 23.93 -20.98 1.56
C ASP A 95 22.95 -19.83 1.28
N ILE A 96 22.50 -19.12 2.33
CA ILE A 96 21.50 -18.06 2.24
C ILE A 96 22.17 -16.71 2.00
N GLY A 97 22.23 -16.31 0.73
CA GLY A 97 22.63 -14.98 0.31
C GLY A 97 21.46 -13.98 0.26
N ILE A 98 21.79 -12.70 0.24
CA ILE A 98 20.86 -11.62 -0.12
C ILE A 98 21.32 -11.05 -1.46
N ASN A 99 20.54 -11.26 -2.50
CA ASN A 99 20.81 -10.74 -3.83
C ASN A 99 19.75 -9.72 -4.24
N GLY A 100 20.16 -8.46 -4.40
CA GLY A 100 19.28 -7.37 -4.81
C GLY A 100 18.28 -6.96 -3.73
N ALA A 101 17.14 -6.42 -4.19
CA ALA A 101 16.03 -5.99 -3.34
C ALA A 101 14.70 -6.38 -3.99
N ALA A 102 13.70 -6.65 -3.16
CA ALA A 102 12.34 -6.98 -3.58
C ALA A 102 11.32 -6.12 -2.83
N ILE A 103 10.24 -5.79 -3.52
CA ILE A 103 9.09 -5.06 -3.00
C ILE A 103 7.83 -5.81 -3.38
N GLU A 104 6.90 -5.95 -2.45
CA GLU A 104 5.56 -6.49 -2.66
C GLU A 104 4.52 -5.41 -2.41
N CYS A 105 3.49 -5.38 -3.24
CA CYS A 105 2.29 -4.57 -3.06
C CYS A 105 1.07 -5.49 -3.00
N ARG A 106 0.28 -5.35 -1.93
CA ARG A 106 -0.98 -6.08 -1.74
C ARG A 106 -2.11 -5.45 -2.54
N ILE A 107 -2.48 -6.06 -3.67
CA ILE A 107 -3.60 -5.59 -4.49
C ILE A 107 -4.88 -6.09 -3.87
N SER A 108 -5.65 -5.17 -3.30
CA SER A 108 -6.92 -5.47 -2.63
C SER A 108 -8.08 -4.84 -3.40
N ALA A 109 -9.22 -5.53 -3.44
CA ALA A 109 -10.49 -5.06 -3.97
C ALA A 109 -11.11 -4.04 -3.01
N GLU A 110 -10.50 -2.86 -2.93
CA GLU A 110 -10.91 -1.75 -2.07
C GLU A 110 -10.83 -0.44 -2.85
N ASP A 111 -11.65 0.52 -2.47
CA ASP A 111 -11.53 1.89 -2.95
C ASP A 111 -10.20 2.51 -2.46
N PRO A 112 -9.34 3.05 -3.34
CA PRO A 112 -8.00 3.51 -2.96
C PRO A 112 -7.97 4.76 -2.07
N GLU A 113 -9.08 5.47 -1.93
CA GLU A 113 -9.18 6.67 -1.09
C GLU A 113 -9.80 6.36 0.27
N THR A 114 -10.88 5.58 0.26
CA THR A 114 -11.67 5.27 1.47
C THR A 114 -11.28 3.94 2.11
N PHE A 115 -10.66 3.03 1.36
CA PHE A 115 -10.39 1.63 1.73
C PHE A 115 -11.67 0.87 2.10
N LEU A 116 -12.81 1.26 1.51
CA LEU A 116 -14.02 0.47 1.59
C LEU A 116 -13.92 -0.71 0.62
N PRO A 117 -14.33 -1.92 1.02
CA PRO A 117 -14.37 -3.07 0.13
C PRO A 117 -15.15 -2.77 -1.16
N SER A 118 -14.63 -3.24 -2.28
CA SER A 118 -15.19 -3.09 -3.61
C SER A 118 -15.50 -4.46 -4.20
N THR A 119 -16.71 -4.95 -3.99
CA THR A 119 -17.18 -6.22 -4.56
C THR A 119 -17.75 -6.06 -5.96
N GLY A 120 -17.83 -7.16 -6.70
CA GLY A 120 -18.42 -7.20 -8.04
C GLY A 120 -17.61 -8.09 -8.98
N ARG A 121 -18.03 -8.08 -10.25
CA ARG A 121 -17.38 -8.86 -11.31
C ARG A 121 -16.16 -8.14 -11.86
N VAL A 122 -15.05 -8.86 -11.97
CA VAL A 122 -13.90 -8.43 -12.77
C VAL A 122 -14.27 -8.54 -14.24
N THR A 123 -14.40 -7.41 -14.93
CA THR A 123 -14.86 -7.37 -16.33
C THR A 123 -13.74 -7.44 -17.35
N GLU A 124 -12.53 -7.04 -16.96
CA GLU A 124 -11.32 -7.09 -17.79
C GLU A 124 -10.12 -7.20 -16.84
N MET A 125 -9.15 -8.04 -17.20
CA MET A 125 -7.94 -8.21 -16.42
C MET A 125 -6.70 -8.40 -17.30
N ILE A 126 -5.69 -7.56 -17.11
CA ILE A 126 -4.38 -7.69 -17.74
C ILE A 126 -3.33 -7.63 -16.62
N GLU A 127 -2.69 -8.77 -16.35
CA GLU A 127 -1.60 -8.84 -15.37
C GLU A 127 -0.30 -8.24 -15.93
N PRO A 128 0.51 -7.60 -15.07
CA PRO A 128 1.83 -7.12 -15.47
C PRO A 128 2.80 -8.29 -15.63
N ALA A 129 3.82 -8.09 -16.45
CA ALA A 129 4.79 -9.13 -16.75
C ALA A 129 6.20 -8.57 -16.98
N GLY A 130 7.12 -9.47 -17.32
CA GLY A 130 8.48 -9.11 -17.71
C GLY A 130 9.52 -9.29 -16.60
N PRO A 131 10.77 -8.83 -16.85
CA PRO A 131 11.90 -9.16 -16.00
C PRO A 131 11.73 -8.69 -14.55
N GLY A 132 11.92 -9.63 -13.61
CA GLY A 132 11.85 -9.35 -12.19
C GLY A 132 10.46 -8.98 -11.67
N VAL A 133 9.38 -9.25 -12.42
CA VAL A 133 8.00 -9.10 -11.97
C VAL A 133 7.41 -10.49 -11.71
N ARG A 134 6.87 -10.71 -10.52
CA ARG A 134 6.10 -11.89 -10.10
C ARG A 134 4.71 -11.43 -9.69
N VAL A 135 3.69 -12.15 -10.12
CA VAL A 135 2.30 -11.91 -9.72
C VAL A 135 1.78 -13.20 -9.09
N GLU A 136 1.20 -13.07 -7.91
CA GLU A 136 0.41 -14.13 -7.28
C GLU A 136 -1.03 -13.66 -7.19
N SER A 137 -1.87 -14.17 -8.08
CA SER A 137 -3.27 -13.78 -8.20
C SER A 137 -4.19 -14.97 -7.94
N GLY A 138 -5.31 -14.72 -7.26
CA GLY A 138 -6.40 -15.68 -7.07
C GLY A 138 -7.61 -15.42 -7.97
N ILE A 139 -7.53 -14.40 -8.84
CA ILE A 139 -8.65 -13.91 -9.65
C ILE A 139 -8.33 -13.98 -11.16
N TYR A 140 -9.38 -13.91 -11.97
CA TYR A 140 -9.31 -13.94 -13.43
C TYR A 140 -10.47 -13.13 -14.03
N GLU A 141 -10.42 -12.83 -15.33
CA GLU A 141 -11.51 -12.14 -16.01
C GLU A 141 -12.83 -12.92 -15.89
N GLY A 142 -13.89 -12.24 -15.47
CA GLY A 142 -15.20 -12.84 -15.17
C GLY A 142 -15.35 -13.32 -13.73
N TYR A 143 -14.30 -13.33 -12.90
CA TYR A 143 -14.38 -13.69 -11.49
C TYR A 143 -15.26 -12.71 -10.69
N GLU A 144 -16.04 -13.22 -9.75
CA GLU A 144 -16.92 -12.43 -8.88
C GLU A 144 -16.27 -12.29 -7.50
N ILE A 145 -15.94 -11.07 -7.09
CA ILE A 145 -15.36 -10.78 -5.78
C ILE A 145 -16.45 -10.86 -4.70
N PRO A 146 -16.38 -11.83 -3.78
CA PRO A 146 -17.37 -11.99 -2.73
C PRO A 146 -17.14 -11.00 -1.57
N VAL A 147 -18.20 -10.74 -0.80
CA VAL A 147 -18.13 -9.94 0.44
C VAL A 147 -17.58 -10.72 1.64
N TYR A 148 -17.44 -12.04 1.52
CA TYR A 148 -17.25 -12.94 2.67
C TYR A 148 -15.78 -13.21 3.02
N TYR A 149 -14.84 -12.84 2.15
CA TYR A 149 -13.41 -13.12 2.32
C TYR A 149 -12.59 -11.83 2.39
N ASP A 150 -11.30 -11.99 2.68
CA ASP A 150 -10.33 -10.90 2.67
C ASP A 150 -10.32 -10.23 1.28
N PRO A 151 -10.22 -8.88 1.22
CA PRO A 151 -10.23 -8.18 -0.05
C PRO A 151 -8.94 -8.33 -0.85
N LEU A 152 -7.89 -8.98 -0.34
CA LEU A 152 -6.65 -9.27 -1.08
C LEU A 152 -6.96 -10.17 -2.29
N ILE A 153 -6.77 -9.64 -3.49
CA ILE A 153 -7.04 -10.33 -4.76
C ILE A 153 -5.76 -10.78 -5.47
N ALA A 154 -4.67 -10.04 -5.28
CA ALA A 154 -3.38 -10.38 -5.84
C ALA A 154 -2.22 -9.76 -5.03
N LYS A 155 -1.02 -10.29 -5.23
CA LYS A 155 0.24 -9.71 -4.77
C LYS A 155 1.09 -9.45 -6.00
N VAL A 156 1.56 -8.22 -6.15
CA VAL A 156 2.55 -7.88 -7.18
C VAL A 156 3.88 -7.75 -6.47
N ILE A 157 4.87 -8.51 -6.93
CA ILE A 157 6.20 -8.53 -6.37
C ILE A 157 7.20 -8.17 -7.45
N THR A 158 8.09 -7.25 -7.14
CA THR A 158 9.16 -6.86 -8.06
C THR A 158 10.51 -6.96 -7.39
N TRP A 159 11.47 -7.49 -8.14
CA TRP A 159 12.87 -7.58 -7.75
C TRP A 159 13.74 -6.70 -8.64
N GLY A 160 14.79 -6.12 -8.08
CA GLY A 160 15.83 -5.36 -8.78
C GLY A 160 17.21 -5.61 -8.17
N ARG A 161 18.27 -5.20 -8.87
CA ARG A 161 19.65 -5.29 -8.36
C ARG A 161 19.88 -4.40 -7.14
N ASP A 162 19.06 -3.37 -7.00
CA ASP A 162 18.96 -2.51 -5.84
C ASP A 162 17.49 -2.12 -5.61
N ARG A 163 17.26 -1.42 -4.48
CA ARG A 163 15.93 -0.96 -4.07
C ARG A 163 15.29 -0.02 -5.10
N ASN A 164 16.06 0.87 -5.72
CA ASN A 164 15.53 1.82 -6.69
C ASN A 164 15.06 1.14 -7.97
N GLU A 165 15.79 0.13 -8.44
CA GLU A 165 15.38 -0.69 -9.58
C GLU A 165 14.11 -1.49 -9.24
N ALA A 166 14.00 -2.05 -8.04
CA ALA A 166 12.78 -2.74 -7.58
C ALA A 166 11.57 -1.79 -7.56
N ILE A 167 11.72 -0.58 -6.99
CA ILE A 167 10.66 0.44 -6.98
C ILE A 167 10.26 0.83 -8.41
N THR A 168 11.22 1.09 -9.28
CA THR A 168 10.97 1.50 -10.67
C THR A 168 10.20 0.42 -11.42
N ARG A 169 10.56 -0.85 -11.23
CA ARG A 169 9.83 -1.99 -11.80
C ARG A 169 8.42 -2.10 -11.21
N MET A 170 8.25 -1.86 -9.90
CA MET A 170 6.93 -1.88 -9.26
C MET A 170 6.01 -0.82 -9.84
N VAL A 171 6.50 0.41 -9.99
CA VAL A 171 5.71 1.51 -10.57
C VAL A 171 5.22 1.14 -11.97
N ARG A 172 6.11 0.61 -12.82
CA ARG A 172 5.73 0.12 -14.16
C ARG A 172 4.73 -1.04 -14.09
N ALA A 173 4.97 -2.04 -13.24
CA ALA A 173 4.08 -3.19 -13.12
C ALA A 173 2.66 -2.76 -12.68
N LEU A 174 2.56 -1.82 -11.75
CA LEU A 174 1.27 -1.27 -11.32
C LEU A 174 0.58 -0.42 -12.38
N GLU A 175 1.32 0.20 -13.31
CA GLU A 175 0.76 0.91 -14.47
C GLU A 175 0.22 -0.03 -15.55
N GLU A 176 0.90 -1.16 -15.75
CA GLU A 176 0.49 -2.21 -16.67
C GLU A 176 -0.68 -3.04 -16.14
N TYR A 177 -0.81 -3.18 -14.81
CA TYR A 177 -1.86 -3.98 -14.19
C TYR A 177 -3.24 -3.33 -14.33
N LYS A 178 -4.04 -3.86 -15.25
CA LYS A 178 -5.42 -3.40 -15.46
C LYS A 178 -6.39 -4.39 -14.84
N ILE A 179 -7.22 -3.90 -13.94
CA ILE A 179 -8.38 -4.62 -13.39
C ILE A 179 -9.57 -3.68 -13.54
N LYS A 180 -10.63 -4.13 -14.22
CA LYS A 180 -11.87 -3.37 -14.44
C LYS A 180 -13.07 -4.06 -13.79
N GLY A 181 -14.13 -3.30 -13.56
CA GLY A 181 -15.37 -3.76 -12.91
C GLY A 181 -15.37 -3.58 -11.38
N ILE A 182 -14.20 -3.43 -10.76
CA ILE A 182 -14.03 -3.15 -9.34
C ILE A 182 -12.98 -2.04 -9.13
N LYS A 183 -12.97 -1.43 -7.93
CA LYS A 183 -11.89 -0.57 -7.46
C LYS A 183 -10.81 -1.41 -6.79
N THR A 184 -9.56 -0.94 -6.87
CA THR A 184 -8.41 -1.61 -6.26
C THR A 184 -7.47 -0.62 -5.58
N THR A 185 -6.58 -1.14 -4.74
CA THR A 185 -5.52 -0.37 -4.07
C THR A 185 -4.36 0.04 -4.98
N ILE A 186 -4.36 -0.32 -6.28
CA ILE A 186 -3.29 0.01 -7.23
C ILE A 186 -2.98 1.53 -7.27
N PRO A 187 -3.96 2.44 -7.38
CA PRO A 187 -3.68 3.88 -7.40
C PRO A 187 -3.05 4.37 -6.10
N PHE A 188 -3.43 3.80 -4.95
CA PHE A 188 -2.83 4.13 -3.67
C PHE A 188 -1.34 3.72 -3.63
N HIS A 189 -1.01 2.49 -4.04
CA HIS A 189 0.38 2.03 -4.06
C HIS A 189 1.27 2.90 -4.95
N ARG A 190 0.78 3.32 -6.12
CA ARG A 190 1.52 4.25 -7.00
C ARG A 190 1.83 5.59 -6.32
N ARG A 191 0.91 6.11 -5.50
CA ARG A 191 1.16 7.33 -4.72
C ARG A 191 2.24 7.12 -3.66
N VAL A 192 2.18 6.01 -2.92
CA VAL A 192 3.19 5.69 -1.90
C VAL A 192 4.58 5.52 -2.53
N LEU A 193 4.67 4.81 -3.66
CA LEU A 193 5.94 4.59 -4.38
C LEU A 193 6.52 5.87 -4.99
N SER A 194 5.70 6.93 -5.13
CA SER A 194 6.14 8.25 -5.58
C SER A 194 6.43 9.22 -4.42
N TYR A 195 6.16 8.80 -3.18
CA TYR A 195 6.30 9.62 -1.99
C TYR A 195 7.77 9.74 -1.57
N SER A 196 8.31 10.95 -1.47
CA SER A 196 9.75 11.16 -1.26
C SER A 196 10.31 10.50 0.01
N PRO A 197 9.63 10.53 1.18
CA PRO A 197 10.08 9.77 2.35
C PRO A 197 10.14 8.26 2.12
N PHE A 198 9.18 7.69 1.38
CA PHE A 198 9.22 6.27 1.01
C PHE A 198 10.43 5.95 0.11
N LEU A 199 10.69 6.78 -0.91
CA LEU A 199 11.85 6.65 -1.79
C LEU A 199 13.18 6.75 -1.01
N ALA A 200 13.24 7.62 0.00
CA ALA A 200 14.41 7.78 0.85
C ALA A 200 14.60 6.66 1.89
N GLY A 201 13.65 5.72 2.01
CA GLY A 201 13.68 4.70 3.05
C GLY A 201 13.36 5.26 4.46
N ASN A 202 12.82 6.48 4.54
CA ASN A 202 12.47 7.16 5.77
C ASN A 202 10.96 7.11 5.99
N TYR A 203 10.48 5.97 6.48
CA TYR A 203 9.08 5.75 6.80
C TYR A 203 8.94 4.90 8.07
N HIS A 204 7.79 5.04 8.73
CA HIS A 204 7.42 4.32 9.94
C HIS A 204 5.99 3.81 9.83
N THR A 205 5.53 3.08 10.84
CA THR A 205 4.19 2.46 10.88
C THR A 205 3.02 3.47 10.77
N GLY A 206 3.29 4.75 11.00
CA GLY A 206 2.32 5.86 10.91
C GLY A 206 2.31 6.61 9.58
N THR A 207 3.33 6.43 8.72
CA THR A 207 3.55 7.25 7.51
C THR A 207 2.35 7.23 6.55
N ILE A 208 1.59 6.14 6.50
CA ILE A 208 0.39 6.05 5.64
C ILE A 208 -0.67 7.13 6.00
N ASN A 209 -0.73 7.58 7.25
CA ASN A 209 -1.66 8.63 7.67
C ASN A 209 -1.21 10.02 7.20
N GLU A 210 0.07 10.19 6.88
CA GLU A 210 0.69 11.42 6.37
C GLU A 210 0.59 11.51 4.84
N ILE A 211 0.53 10.36 4.17
CA ILE A 211 0.22 10.24 2.74
C ILE A 211 -1.29 10.50 2.60
N GLY A 212 -1.66 11.78 2.68
CA GLY A 212 -3.04 12.22 2.56
C GLY A 212 -3.68 11.74 1.27
N VAL A 213 -5.02 11.68 1.29
CA VAL A 213 -5.83 11.69 0.07
C VAL A 213 -5.64 13.06 -0.54
N GLU A 214 -4.53 13.27 -1.26
CA GLU A 214 -4.56 14.28 -2.31
C GLU A 214 -5.63 13.81 -3.28
N LEU A 215 -6.78 14.48 -3.24
CA LEU A 215 -7.60 14.63 -4.43
C LEU A 215 -6.64 15.17 -5.48
N THR A 216 -6.03 14.27 -6.26
CA THR A 216 -5.14 14.66 -7.33
C THR A 216 -5.89 15.71 -8.13
N ASN A 217 -5.22 16.83 -8.43
CA ASN A 217 -5.82 17.91 -9.23
C ASN A 217 -6.53 17.36 -10.47
N HIS A 218 -6.11 16.21 -10.98
CA HIS A 218 -6.77 15.46 -12.03
C HIS A 218 -8.25 15.10 -11.75
N HIS A 219 -8.62 14.60 -10.56
CA HIS A 219 -10.03 14.29 -10.25
C HIS A 219 -10.89 15.55 -10.12
N ILE A 220 -10.31 16.64 -9.59
CA ILE A 220 -10.97 17.94 -9.53
C ILE A 220 -11.13 18.51 -10.94
N VAL A 221 -10.10 18.41 -11.79
CA VAL A 221 -10.11 18.87 -13.18
C VAL A 221 -11.08 18.04 -14.02
N VAL A 222 -11.07 16.71 -13.89
CA VAL A 222 -12.01 15.82 -14.58
C VAL A 222 -13.44 16.07 -14.07
N GLY A 223 -13.64 16.23 -12.77
CA GLY A 223 -14.92 16.61 -12.18
C GLY A 223 -15.41 17.97 -12.68
N ALA A 224 -14.53 18.95 -12.77
CA ALA A 224 -14.83 20.29 -13.29
C ALA A 224 -15.13 20.28 -14.79
N ILE A 225 -14.38 19.51 -15.59
CA ILE A 225 -14.63 19.33 -17.02
C ILE A 225 -15.96 18.62 -17.22
N ALA A 226 -16.23 17.53 -16.49
CA ALA A 226 -17.48 16.79 -16.56
C ALA A 226 -18.68 17.67 -16.15
N ALA A 227 -18.57 18.42 -15.05
CA ALA A 227 -19.60 19.37 -14.62
C ALA A 227 -19.83 20.48 -15.65
N THR A 228 -18.77 20.98 -16.30
CA THR A 228 -18.87 21.98 -17.37
C THR A 228 -19.59 21.41 -18.59
N ILE A 229 -19.27 20.18 -19.00
CA ILE A 229 -19.94 19.49 -20.11
C ILE A 229 -21.42 19.28 -19.80
N ILE A 230 -21.76 18.83 -18.59
CA ILE A 230 -23.15 18.66 -18.15
C ILE A 230 -23.89 20.00 -18.18
N ALA A 231 -23.30 21.05 -17.59
CA ALA A 231 -23.90 22.39 -17.59
C ALA A 231 -24.05 22.99 -19.00
N MET A 232 -23.19 22.63 -19.95
CA MET A 232 -23.32 23.00 -21.35
C MET A 232 -24.40 22.19 -22.08
N ALA A 233 -24.54 20.90 -21.75
CA ALA A 233 -25.52 20.00 -22.35
C ALA A 233 -26.95 20.23 -21.85
N GLU A 234 -27.11 20.65 -20.58
CA GLU A 234 -28.41 20.96 -19.96
C GLU A 234 -28.97 22.35 -20.36
N GLY A 235 -28.23 23.09 -21.19
CA GLY A 235 -28.54 24.47 -21.52
C GLY A 235 -28.05 25.42 -20.42
N ARG A 236 -27.39 26.51 -20.84
CA ARG A 236 -26.62 27.45 -20.01
C ARG A 236 -27.24 27.64 -18.61
N PRO A 237 -26.47 27.44 -17.50
CA PRO A 237 -26.88 28.02 -16.24
C PRO A 237 -26.94 29.54 -16.45
N GLU A 238 -28.10 30.14 -16.20
CA GLU A 238 -28.19 31.60 -16.08
C GLU A 238 -27.27 32.03 -14.95
N PHE A 239 -26.10 32.57 -15.28
CA PHE A 239 -25.38 33.42 -14.36
C PHE A 239 -26.25 34.66 -14.16
N ARG A 240 -27.05 34.65 -13.09
CA ARG A 240 -27.62 35.89 -12.56
C ARG A 240 -26.45 36.74 -12.08
N THR A 241 -25.98 37.64 -12.95
CA THR A 241 -25.34 38.86 -12.48
C THR A 241 -26.36 39.50 -11.56
N GLY A 242 -26.06 39.54 -10.25
CA GLY A 242 -26.92 40.21 -9.30
C GLY A 242 -27.24 41.59 -9.85
N GLU A 243 -28.53 41.90 -9.98
CA GLU A 243 -28.96 43.26 -10.31
C GLU A 243 -28.15 44.24 -9.46
N ASP A 244 -27.65 45.26 -10.14
CA ASP A 244 -26.92 46.38 -9.58
C ASP A 244 -27.82 47.08 -8.55
N ARG A 245 -27.93 46.49 -7.35
CA ARG A 245 -28.62 47.09 -6.22
C ARG A 245 -27.77 48.28 -5.84
N LYS A 246 -28.10 49.43 -6.44
CA LYS A 246 -27.62 50.75 -6.01
C LYS A 246 -27.67 50.80 -4.49
N ILE A 247 -26.50 50.68 -3.88
CA ILE A 247 -26.34 50.82 -2.44
C ILE A 247 -26.77 52.24 -2.12
N ASN A 248 -27.91 52.39 -1.46
CA ASN A 248 -28.39 53.69 -1.04
C ASN A 248 -27.63 54.09 0.23
N TYR A 249 -26.53 54.82 0.06
CA TYR A 249 -25.66 55.27 1.15
C TYR A 249 -26.41 56.09 2.23
N TRP A 250 -27.54 56.71 1.91
CA TRP A 250 -28.41 57.40 2.88
C TRP A 250 -29.18 56.44 3.81
N LYS A 251 -29.47 55.20 3.37
CA LYS A 251 -30.07 54.16 4.24
C LYS A 251 -29.04 53.51 5.17
N LEU A 252 -27.75 53.58 4.83
CA LEU A 252 -26.64 53.07 5.66
C LEU A 252 -26.18 54.09 6.70
N SER A 253 -26.23 55.40 6.42
CA SER A 253 -25.85 56.45 7.37
C SER A 253 -26.92 56.76 8.43
N GLY A 254 -28.17 56.33 8.23
CA GLY A 254 -29.30 56.60 9.14
C GLY A 254 -29.48 55.64 10.33
N ARG A 255 -28.54 54.70 10.57
CA ARG A 255 -28.56 53.85 11.77
C ARG A 255 -27.27 53.94 12.60
N PRO A 256 -27.00 55.06 13.29
CA PRO A 256 -26.18 55.05 14.49
C PRO A 256 -27.10 55.03 15.73
N HIS A 257 -26.86 54.11 16.66
CA HIS A 257 -27.47 53.96 18.00
C HIS A 257 -28.71 53.07 18.13
N GLY A 258 -28.49 51.75 18.16
CA GLY A 258 -29.52 50.86 18.67
C GLY A 258 -29.17 49.38 18.66
N LEU A 259 -28.05 48.96 19.28
CA LEU A 259 -27.87 47.62 19.86
C LEU A 259 -26.53 47.50 20.62
N HIS A 260 -26.20 48.50 21.44
CA HIS A 260 -25.42 48.26 22.65
C HIS A 260 -26.40 48.20 23.83
N ARG A 261 -27.04 47.04 24.01
CA ARG A 261 -27.58 46.56 25.29
C ARG A 261 -28.30 45.23 25.09
N ARG A 262 -28.02 44.30 26.00
CA ARG A 262 -28.64 42.98 26.24
C ARG A 262 -28.03 41.79 25.49
N PHE A 263 -26.87 41.35 25.99
CA PHE A 263 -26.76 40.02 26.62
C PHE A 263 -25.86 40.17 27.86
N ARG A 264 -26.51 40.36 29.01
CA ARG A 264 -26.12 39.72 30.27
C ARG A 264 -26.98 38.47 30.36
#